data_AF-A0AAU6Y249-F1
#
_entry.id   AF-A0AAU6Y249-F1
#
_cell.length_a   1.000
_cell.length_b   1.000
_cell.length_c   1.000
_cell.angle_alpha   90.00
_cell.angle_beta   90.00
_cell.angle_gamma   90.00
#
_symmetry.space_group_name_H-M   'P 1'
#
loop_
_entity.id
_entity.type
_entity.pdbx_description
1 polymer ?
#
loop_
_entity_poly.entity_id
_entity_poly.type
_entity_poly.pdbx_seq_one_letter_code
_entity_poly.pdbx_strand_id
1 'polypeptide(L)'
;MPVKSLQQIFDDYETNFVDSPAFVIKFVELNPAVLAAPGQLRERDDLLKVAAIVGKYFKALMQTKQYQKVVNEVDLVLTEFDANMRLLKMQPNQEKWYLHLMFFKGEALYNLNFYKNALDHFNQMLVLTPDNAIIKKWIFYSKTMVYKRYHDGAFIIGGVLIIGSILLVNYFHHWINAMISFIGLALVLYTFAIKYIYHKNRKADMS
;
A
#
# COMPACT_ATOMS: atom_id res chain seq x y z
N MET A 1 26.60 -24.89 -5.83
CA MET A 1 26.52 -24.37 -7.22
C MET A 1 27.26 -23.04 -7.25
N PRO A 2 28.09 -22.74 -8.26
CA PRO A 2 28.76 -21.44 -8.35
C PRO A 2 27.70 -20.33 -8.39
N VAL A 3 27.94 -19.26 -7.63
CA VAL A 3 27.05 -18.08 -7.62
C VAL A 3 27.15 -17.44 -8.99
N LYS A 4 26.04 -17.37 -9.73
CA LYS A 4 26.00 -16.70 -11.03
C LYS A 4 26.33 -15.23 -10.86
N SER A 5 27.12 -14.66 -11.77
CA SER A 5 27.33 -13.22 -11.79
C SER A 5 26.03 -12.51 -12.16
N LEU A 6 25.91 -11.22 -11.80
CA LEU A 6 24.74 -10.44 -12.16
C LEU A 6 24.51 -10.39 -13.68
N GLN A 7 25.59 -10.28 -14.45
CA GLN A 7 25.54 -10.34 -15.91
C GLN A 7 24.97 -11.67 -16.40
N GLN A 8 25.42 -12.81 -15.85
CA GLN A 8 24.87 -14.12 -16.21
C GLN A 8 23.39 -14.24 -15.87
N ILE A 9 22.95 -13.65 -14.75
CA ILE A 9 21.53 -13.63 -14.37
C ILE A 9 20.73 -12.80 -15.39
N PHE A 10 21.25 -11.66 -15.84
CA PHE A 10 20.60 -10.84 -16.86
C PHE A 10 20.51 -11.56 -18.21
N ASP A 11 21.62 -12.12 -18.69
CA ASP A 11 21.67 -12.84 -19.95
C ASP A 11 20.68 -14.04 -19.93
N ASP A 12 20.64 -14.77 -18.81
CA ASP A 12 19.68 -15.86 -18.61
C ASP A 12 18.23 -15.37 -18.57
N TYR A 13 17.97 -14.22 -17.95
CA TYR A 13 16.64 -13.63 -17.89
C TYR A 13 16.14 -13.25 -19.27
N GLU A 14 16.96 -12.55 -20.07
CA GLU A 14 16.59 -12.10 -21.41
C GLU A 14 16.43 -13.27 -22.39
N THR A 15 17.34 -14.24 -22.35
CA THR A 15 17.34 -15.39 -23.27
C THR A 15 16.12 -16.29 -23.03
N ASN A 16 15.73 -16.49 -21.77
CA ASN A 16 14.65 -17.40 -21.40
C ASN A 16 13.35 -16.66 -21.06
N PHE A 17 13.26 -15.35 -21.33
CA PHE A 17 12.14 -14.54 -20.87
C PHE A 17 10.82 -15.05 -21.45
N VAL A 18 9.94 -15.50 -20.56
CA VAL A 18 8.53 -15.71 -20.85
C VAL A 18 7.74 -14.64 -20.14
N ASP A 19 6.94 -13.87 -20.87
CA ASP A 19 6.08 -12.82 -20.30
C ASP A 19 4.89 -13.43 -19.55
N SER A 20 5.21 -14.02 -18.39
CA SER A 20 4.32 -14.78 -17.53
C SER A 20 4.59 -14.40 -16.08
N PRO A 21 3.55 -14.07 -15.29
CA PRO A 21 3.74 -13.76 -13.87
C PRO A 21 4.44 -14.90 -13.12
N ALA A 22 4.05 -16.15 -13.41
CA ALA A 22 4.62 -17.34 -12.79
C ALA A 22 6.10 -17.52 -13.15
N PHE A 23 6.48 -17.24 -14.40
CA PHE A 23 7.88 -17.31 -14.82
C PHE A 23 8.73 -16.28 -14.07
N VAL A 24 8.31 -15.01 -14.06
CA VAL A 24 9.07 -13.93 -13.43
C VAL A 24 9.24 -14.17 -11.93
N ILE A 25 8.18 -14.63 -11.25
CA ILE A 25 8.23 -14.96 -9.83
C ILE A 25 9.24 -16.08 -9.58
N LYS A 26 9.11 -17.20 -10.30
CA LYS A 26 10.01 -18.34 -10.16
C LYS A 26 11.45 -17.97 -10.48
N PHE A 27 11.67 -17.13 -11.49
CA PHE A 27 13.00 -16.67 -11.86
C PHE A 27 13.68 -15.90 -10.71
N VAL A 28 12.99 -14.93 -10.12
CA VAL A 28 13.55 -14.12 -9.02
C VAL A 28 13.74 -14.97 -7.77
N GLU A 29 12.82 -15.90 -7.47
CA GLU A 29 12.95 -16.81 -6.32
C GLU A 29 14.15 -17.76 -6.46
N LEU A 30 14.50 -18.18 -7.67
CA LEU A 30 15.69 -18.98 -7.95
C LEU A 30 16.99 -18.16 -7.96
N ASN A 31 16.89 -16.83 -8.07
CA ASN A 31 18.01 -15.91 -8.15
C ASN A 31 17.84 -14.79 -7.10
N PRO A 32 17.87 -15.09 -5.79
CA PRO A 32 17.64 -14.10 -4.73
C PRO A 32 18.67 -12.97 -4.74
N ALA A 33 19.83 -13.20 -5.37
CA ALA A 33 20.80 -12.16 -5.66
C ALA A 33 20.16 -10.97 -6.39
N VAL A 34 19.14 -11.13 -7.24
CA VAL A 34 18.47 -9.98 -7.90
C VAL A 34 17.89 -8.98 -6.87
N LEU A 35 17.40 -9.47 -5.72
CA LEU A 35 16.84 -8.64 -4.67
C LEU A 35 17.91 -8.10 -3.70
N ALA A 36 19.03 -8.81 -3.54
CA ALA A 36 20.11 -8.50 -2.61
C ALA A 36 21.36 -7.88 -3.26
N ALA A 37 21.43 -7.87 -4.59
CA ALA A 37 22.60 -7.45 -5.36
C ALA A 37 22.89 -5.95 -5.42
N PRO A 38 22.05 -5.00 -4.96
CA PRO A 38 22.42 -3.62 -5.16
C PRO A 38 23.77 -3.31 -4.50
N GLY A 39 24.15 -3.91 -3.37
CA GLY A 39 25.45 -3.66 -2.71
C GLY A 39 26.74 -3.88 -3.55
N GLN A 40 26.67 -4.44 -4.76
CA GLN A 40 27.82 -4.62 -5.67
C GLN A 40 27.76 -3.75 -6.93
N LEU A 41 26.71 -2.95 -7.10
CA LEU A 41 26.49 -2.17 -8.33
C LEU A 41 27.32 -0.89 -8.32
N ARG A 42 28.29 -0.81 -9.23
CA ARG A 42 29.15 0.38 -9.39
C ARG A 42 28.70 1.32 -10.49
N GLU A 43 27.71 0.90 -11.26
CA GLU A 43 27.25 1.62 -12.44
C GLU A 43 25.74 1.83 -12.42
N ARG A 44 25.31 2.99 -12.96
CA ARG A 44 23.90 3.33 -13.08
C ARG A 44 23.16 2.34 -13.98
N ASP A 45 23.80 1.84 -15.03
CA ASP A 45 23.19 0.92 -15.99
C ASP A 45 22.78 -0.41 -15.33
N ASP A 46 23.65 -0.96 -14.48
CA ASP A 46 23.36 -2.18 -13.75
C ASP A 46 22.19 -1.99 -12.77
N LEU A 47 22.14 -0.84 -12.09
CA LEU A 47 21.03 -0.48 -11.21
C LEU A 47 19.70 -0.45 -11.96
N LEU A 48 19.69 0.11 -13.17
CA LEU A 48 18.51 0.16 -14.03
C LEU A 48 18.06 -1.23 -14.49
N LYS A 49 19.00 -2.12 -14.84
CA LYS A 49 18.69 -3.51 -15.19
C LYS A 49 18.09 -4.27 -14.02
N VAL A 50 18.68 -4.17 -12.81
CA VAL A 50 18.11 -4.80 -11.60
C VAL A 50 16.72 -4.24 -11.33
N ALA A 51 16.56 -2.91 -11.34
CA ALA A 51 15.28 -2.25 -11.11
C ALA A 51 14.20 -2.70 -12.12
N ALA A 52 14.57 -2.96 -13.38
CA ALA A 52 13.63 -3.46 -14.38
C ALA A 52 13.13 -4.87 -14.05
N ILE A 53 14.00 -5.80 -13.64
CA ILE A 53 13.59 -7.14 -13.22
C ILE A 53 12.74 -7.09 -11.96
N VAL A 54 13.16 -6.32 -10.94
CA VAL A 54 12.41 -6.13 -9.70
C VAL A 54 11.02 -5.54 -9.99
N GLY A 55 10.93 -4.54 -10.88
CA GLY A 55 9.65 -3.95 -11.25
C GLY A 55 8.70 -4.96 -11.92
N LYS A 56 9.21 -5.79 -12.83
CA LYS A 56 8.44 -6.90 -13.43
C LYS A 56 8.01 -7.91 -12.37
N TYR A 57 8.88 -8.20 -11.41
CA TYR A 57 8.62 -9.13 -10.33
C TYR A 57 7.51 -8.65 -9.40
N PHE A 58 7.57 -7.42 -8.91
CA PHE A 58 6.50 -6.86 -8.08
C PHE A 58 5.19 -6.77 -8.85
N LYS A 59 5.22 -6.40 -10.14
CA LYS A 59 4.03 -6.47 -11.01
C LYS A 59 3.44 -7.89 -11.05
N ALA A 60 4.27 -8.92 -11.19
CA ALA A 60 3.82 -10.31 -11.20
C ALA A 60 3.23 -10.75 -9.84
N LEU A 61 3.84 -10.34 -8.73
CA LEU A 61 3.29 -10.57 -7.39
C LEU A 61 1.93 -9.87 -7.20
N MET A 62 1.77 -8.65 -7.69
CA MET A 62 0.50 -7.92 -7.68
C MET A 62 -0.59 -8.65 -8.47
N GLN A 63 -0.27 -9.15 -9.67
CA GLN A 63 -1.19 -9.91 -10.52
C GLN A 63 -1.63 -11.24 -9.89
N THR A 64 -0.73 -11.87 -9.13
CA THR A 64 -1.00 -13.11 -8.38
C THR A 64 -1.55 -12.86 -6.97
N LYS A 65 -1.90 -11.60 -6.64
CA LYS A 65 -2.46 -11.16 -5.34
C LYS A 65 -1.56 -11.46 -4.13
N GLN A 66 -0.26 -11.59 -4.34
CA GLN A 66 0.73 -11.80 -3.28
C GLN A 66 1.13 -10.47 -2.62
N TYR A 67 0.15 -9.68 -2.18
CA TYR A 67 0.36 -8.30 -1.72
C TYR A 67 1.27 -8.22 -0.49
N GLN A 68 1.13 -9.16 0.45
CA GLN A 68 1.98 -9.17 1.65
C GLN A 68 3.45 -9.36 1.29
N LYS A 69 3.74 -10.19 0.27
CA LYS A 69 5.08 -10.43 -0.22
C LYS A 69 5.66 -9.15 -0.84
N VAL A 70 4.88 -8.44 -1.65
CA VAL A 70 5.27 -7.12 -2.20
C VAL A 70 5.64 -6.14 -1.10
N VAL A 71 4.81 -5.99 -0.06
CA VAL A 71 5.08 -5.06 1.04
C VAL A 71 6.40 -5.38 1.73
N ASN A 72 6.65 -6.67 2.01
CA ASN A 72 7.86 -7.11 2.72
C ASN A 72 9.13 -6.92 1.89
N GLU A 73 9.06 -7.21 0.58
CA GLU A 73 10.24 -7.21 -0.28
C GLU A 73 10.58 -5.82 -0.83
N VAL A 74 9.59 -4.95 -1.06
CA VAL A 74 9.85 -3.57 -1.51
C VAL A 74 10.74 -2.83 -0.52
N ASP A 75 10.51 -2.96 0.78
CA ASP A 75 11.30 -2.27 1.80
C ASP A 75 12.77 -2.72 1.82
N LEU A 76 12.99 -4.03 1.69
CA LEU A 76 14.32 -4.61 1.60
C LEU A 76 15.04 -4.10 0.34
N VAL A 77 14.38 -4.16 -0.81
CA VAL A 77 14.98 -3.73 -2.08
C VAL A 77 15.24 -2.23 -2.13
N LEU A 78 14.34 -1.40 -1.61
CA LEU A 78 14.53 0.05 -1.57
C LEU A 78 15.69 0.45 -0.66
N THR A 79 15.87 -0.24 0.47
CA THR A 79 17.02 0.00 1.37
C THR A 79 18.35 -0.21 0.63
N GLU A 80 18.45 -1.28 -0.15
CA GLU A 80 19.62 -1.59 -0.94
C GLU A 80 19.81 -0.60 -2.11
N PHE A 81 18.73 -0.20 -2.78
CA PHE A 81 18.79 0.83 -3.82
C PHE A 81 19.19 2.20 -3.28
N ASP A 82 18.71 2.60 -2.10
CA ASP A 82 19.08 3.86 -1.47
C ASP A 82 20.59 3.95 -1.21
N ALA A 83 21.21 2.85 -0.75
CA ALA A 83 22.67 2.79 -0.54
C ALA A 83 23.43 3.04 -1.85
N ASN A 84 22.99 2.46 -2.96
CA ASN A 84 23.63 2.62 -4.27
C ASN A 84 23.40 3.99 -4.87
N MET A 85 22.19 4.51 -4.76
CA MET A 85 21.87 5.85 -5.23
C MET A 85 22.72 6.90 -4.51
N ARG A 86 23.01 6.72 -3.22
CA ARG A 86 23.95 7.60 -2.49
C ARG A 86 25.37 7.54 -3.06
N LEU A 87 25.90 6.35 -3.34
CA LEU A 87 27.23 6.17 -3.92
C LEU A 87 27.33 6.79 -5.33
N LEU A 88 26.28 6.60 -6.13
CA LEU A 88 26.17 7.09 -7.50
C LEU A 88 25.68 8.55 -7.59
N LYS A 89 25.45 9.21 -6.45
CA LYS A 89 24.93 10.59 -6.36
C LYS A 89 23.61 10.80 -7.13
N MET A 90 22.77 9.77 -7.19
CA MET A 90 21.45 9.80 -7.81
C MET A 90 20.38 10.28 -6.81
N GLN A 91 19.36 10.98 -7.30
CA GLN A 91 18.25 11.45 -6.46
C GLN A 91 16.96 10.66 -6.71
N PRO A 92 16.30 10.12 -5.66
CA PRO A 92 15.06 9.34 -5.78
C PRO A 92 13.93 10.01 -6.59
N ASN A 93 13.75 11.31 -6.42
CA ASN A 93 12.70 12.08 -7.08
C ASN A 93 12.90 12.23 -8.60
N GLN A 94 14.11 12.02 -9.11
CA GLN A 94 14.43 12.09 -10.54
C GLN A 94 14.28 10.73 -11.22
N GLU A 95 14.22 9.65 -10.44
CA GLU A 95 14.29 8.28 -10.94
C GLU A 95 12.88 7.65 -10.99
N LYS A 96 12.30 7.61 -12.20
CA LYS A 96 10.94 7.07 -12.41
C LYS A 96 10.78 5.63 -11.94
N TRP A 97 11.80 4.78 -12.13
CA TRP A 97 11.76 3.38 -11.70
C TRP A 97 11.69 3.28 -10.18
N TYR A 98 12.38 4.14 -9.45
CA TYR A 98 12.38 4.16 -7.99
C TYR A 98 10.99 4.50 -7.45
N LEU A 99 10.38 5.56 -7.99
CA LEU A 99 9.01 5.94 -7.65
C LEU A 99 7.99 4.84 -7.99
N HIS A 100 8.21 4.10 -9.07
CA HIS A 100 7.37 2.97 -9.46
C HIS A 100 7.49 1.80 -8.47
N LEU A 101 8.68 1.52 -7.94
CA LEU A 101 8.85 0.52 -6.89
C LEU A 101 8.16 0.91 -5.59
N MET A 102 8.31 2.17 -5.17
CA MET A 102 7.57 2.71 -4.02
C MET A 102 6.06 2.58 -4.23
N PHE A 103 5.58 2.82 -5.46
CA PHE A 103 4.17 2.75 -5.80
C PHE A 103 3.58 1.35 -5.55
N PHE A 104 4.32 0.28 -5.90
CA PHE A 104 3.85 -1.10 -5.66
C PHE A 104 3.57 -1.37 -4.18
N LYS A 105 4.39 -0.88 -3.26
CA LYS A 105 4.13 -1.03 -1.82
C LYS A 105 2.86 -0.28 -1.40
N GLY A 106 2.68 0.96 -1.85
CA GLY A 106 1.46 1.73 -1.55
C GLY A 106 0.19 1.04 -2.06
N GLU A 107 0.23 0.54 -3.29
CA GLU A 107 -0.86 -0.21 -3.90
C GLU A 107 -1.12 -1.55 -3.19
N ALA A 108 -0.08 -2.28 -2.81
CA ALA A 108 -0.19 -3.52 -2.07
C ALA A 108 -0.81 -3.31 -0.67
N LEU A 109 -0.37 -2.27 0.06
CA LEU A 109 -0.96 -1.88 1.35
C LEU A 109 -2.45 -1.55 1.21
N TYR A 110 -2.83 -0.84 0.16
CA TYR A 110 -4.23 -0.53 -0.13
C TYR A 110 -5.04 -1.81 -0.38
N ASN A 111 -4.53 -2.74 -1.20
CA ASN A 111 -5.19 -4.02 -1.49
C ASN A 111 -5.29 -4.94 -0.27
N LEU A 112 -4.38 -4.82 0.71
CA LEU A 112 -4.45 -5.49 2.01
C LEU A 112 -5.44 -4.83 2.99
N ASN A 113 -6.14 -3.77 2.58
CA ASN A 113 -7.02 -2.95 3.41
C ASN A 113 -6.29 -2.23 4.57
N PHE A 114 -4.97 -2.11 4.50
CA PHE A 114 -4.16 -1.29 5.39
C PHE A 114 -4.15 0.16 4.90
N TYR A 115 -5.35 0.75 4.76
CA TYR A 115 -5.54 2.05 4.10
C TYR A 115 -4.80 3.20 4.79
N LYS A 116 -4.64 3.14 6.12
CA LYS A 116 -3.86 4.15 6.86
C LYS A 116 -2.38 4.08 6.48
N ASN A 117 -1.80 2.88 6.49
CA ASN A 117 -0.41 2.66 6.07
C ASN A 117 -0.21 3.02 4.60
N ALA A 118 -1.18 2.69 3.73
CA ALA A 118 -1.14 3.09 2.32
C ALA A 118 -1.15 4.62 2.17
N LEU A 119 -2.04 5.32 2.90
CA LEU A 119 -2.11 6.78 2.93
C LEU A 119 -0.78 7.40 3.39
N ASP A 120 -0.23 6.91 4.50
CA ASP A 120 1.04 7.40 5.04
C ASP A 120 2.19 7.18 4.04
N HIS A 121 2.22 6.03 3.37
CA HIS A 121 3.20 5.71 2.34
C HIS A 121 3.07 6.62 1.10
N PHE A 122 1.85 6.83 0.58
CA PHE A 122 1.64 7.73 -0.55
C PHE A 122 1.95 9.20 -0.20
N ASN A 123 1.72 9.63 1.05
CA ASN A 123 2.13 10.96 1.49
C ASN A 123 3.65 11.13 1.45
N GLN A 124 4.43 10.10 1.80
CA GLN A 124 5.89 10.14 1.66
C GLN A 124 6.29 10.26 0.18
N MET A 125 5.61 9.54 -0.72
CA MET A 125 5.87 9.67 -2.17
C MET A 125 5.49 11.06 -2.72
N LEU A 126 4.46 11.72 -2.15
CA LEU A 126 4.06 13.07 -2.54
C LEU A 126 5.15 14.10 -2.19
N VAL A 127 5.91 13.90 -1.11
CA VAL A 127 7.07 14.76 -0.78
C VAL A 127 8.13 14.70 -1.89
N LEU A 128 8.36 13.53 -2.46
CA LEU A 128 9.32 13.34 -3.55
C LEU A 128 8.80 13.87 -4.89
N THR A 129 7.48 13.77 -5.11
CA THR A 129 6.83 14.22 -6.36
C THR A 129 5.54 15.00 -6.10
N PRO A 130 5.64 16.29 -5.70
CA PRO A 130 4.49 17.09 -5.27
C PRO A 130 3.40 17.26 -6.34
N ASP A 131 3.77 17.18 -7.61
CA ASP A 131 2.86 17.41 -8.75
C ASP A 131 2.35 16.11 -9.40
N ASN A 132 2.63 14.96 -8.80
CA ASN A 132 2.19 13.69 -9.35
C ASN A 132 0.68 13.46 -9.11
N ALA A 133 -0.13 13.67 -10.15
CA ALA A 133 -1.58 13.49 -10.12
C ALA A 133 -2.01 12.05 -9.75
N ILE A 134 -1.23 11.04 -10.13
CA ILE A 134 -1.52 9.63 -9.80
C ILE A 134 -1.40 9.44 -8.28
N ILE A 135 -0.34 9.94 -7.66
CA ILE A 135 -0.16 9.83 -6.20
C ILE A 135 -1.25 10.59 -5.46
N LYS A 136 -1.61 11.80 -5.90
CA LYS A 136 -2.73 12.58 -5.31
C LYS A 136 -4.05 11.79 -5.34
N LYS A 137 -4.32 11.08 -6.44
CA LYS A 137 -5.50 10.21 -6.58
C LYS A 137 -5.48 9.04 -5.59
N TRP A 138 -4.34 8.40 -5.40
CA TRP A 138 -4.19 7.30 -4.43
C TRP A 138 -4.28 7.75 -2.98
N ILE A 139 -3.77 8.94 -2.66
CA ILE A 139 -3.97 9.59 -1.36
C ILE A 139 -5.47 9.79 -1.11
N PHE A 140 -6.19 10.33 -2.10
CA PHE A 140 -7.64 10.53 -2.01
C PHE A 140 -8.38 9.21 -1.76
N TYR A 141 -8.06 8.15 -2.51
CA TYR A 141 -8.67 6.82 -2.32
C TYR A 141 -8.38 6.23 -0.95
N SER A 142 -7.12 6.25 -0.52
CA SER A 142 -6.70 5.73 0.79
C SER A 142 -7.39 6.50 1.92
N LYS A 143 -7.40 7.84 1.85
CA LYS A 143 -8.09 8.72 2.80
C LYS A 143 -9.59 8.41 2.87
N THR A 144 -10.26 8.25 1.72
CA THR A 144 -11.68 7.89 1.67
C THR A 144 -11.98 6.57 2.37
N MET A 145 -11.14 5.55 2.14
CA MET A 145 -11.32 4.24 2.76
C MET A 145 -11.02 4.23 4.26
N VAL A 146 -10.02 5.01 4.70
CA VAL A 146 -9.76 5.25 6.13
C VAL A 146 -10.99 5.84 6.81
N TYR A 147 -11.56 6.92 6.27
CA TYR A 147 -12.77 7.52 6.83
C TYR A 147 -13.93 6.53 6.87
N LYS A 148 -14.18 5.84 5.75
CA LYS A 148 -15.25 4.83 5.68
C LYS A 148 -15.12 3.78 6.79
N ARG A 149 -13.91 3.24 7.02
CA ARG A 149 -13.67 2.23 8.05
C ARG A 149 -13.94 2.75 9.47
N TYR A 150 -13.58 4.01 9.77
CA TYR A 150 -13.92 4.63 11.06
C TYR A 150 -15.43 4.81 11.24
N HIS A 151 -16.14 5.23 10.20
CA HIS A 151 -17.60 5.41 10.24
C HIS A 151 -18.34 4.08 10.38
N ASP A 152 -17.96 3.07 9.60
CA ASP A 152 -18.55 1.73 9.69
C ASP A 152 -18.35 1.14 11.11
N GLY A 153 -17.17 1.35 11.71
CA GLY A 153 -16.89 0.95 13.08
C GLY A 153 -17.78 1.66 14.12
N ALA A 154 -17.95 2.98 14.00
CA ALA A 154 -18.83 3.74 14.89
C ALA A 154 -20.30 3.30 14.77
N PHE A 155 -20.76 2.99 13.56
CA PHE A 155 -22.11 2.47 13.31
C PHE A 155 -22.33 1.13 14.00
N ILE A 156 -21.37 0.20 13.87
CA ILE A 156 -21.42 -1.12 14.52
C ILE A 156 -21.46 -0.98 16.03
N ILE A 157 -20.57 -0.17 16.62
CA ILE A 157 -20.55 0.06 18.07
C ILE A 157 -21.88 0.65 18.54
N GLY A 158 -22.41 1.65 17.83
CA GLY A 158 -23.69 2.25 18.15
C GLY A 158 -24.84 1.23 18.15
N GLY A 159 -24.90 0.37 17.12
CA GLY A 159 -25.89 -0.70 17.03
C GLY A 159 -25.76 -1.74 18.16
N VAL A 160 -24.55 -2.15 18.51
CA VAL A 160 -24.29 -3.09 19.62
C VAL A 160 -24.76 -2.51 20.95
N LEU A 161 -24.51 -1.23 21.22
CA LEU A 161 -24.96 -0.56 22.45
C LEU A 161 -26.49 -0.52 22.53
N ILE A 162 -27.18 -0.21 21.43
CA ILE A 162 -28.65 -0.19 21.38
C ILE A 162 -29.22 -1.59 21.66
N ILE A 163 -28.74 -2.61 20.93
CA ILE A 163 -29.22 -3.99 21.10
C ILE A 163 -28.94 -4.47 22.53
N GLY A 164 -27.72 -4.24 23.03
CA GLY A 164 -27.32 -4.60 24.39
C GLY A 164 -28.21 -3.94 25.46
N SER A 165 -28.57 -2.67 25.28
CA SER A 165 -29.45 -1.95 26.22
C SER A 165 -30.87 -2.53 26.28
N ILE A 166 -31.36 -3.11 25.18
CA ILE A 166 -32.67 -3.77 25.13
C ILE A 166 -32.59 -5.15 25.82
N LEU A 167 -31.56 -5.93 25.51
CA LEU A 167 -31.39 -7.28 26.05
C LEU A 167 -31.08 -7.29 27.55
N LEU A 168 -30.32 -6.29 28.03
CA LEU A 168 -29.87 -6.17 29.42
C LEU A 168 -30.72 -5.20 30.24
N VAL A 169 -31.95 -4.92 29.78
CA VAL A 169 -32.84 -3.92 30.41
C VAL A 169 -33.12 -4.18 31.89
N ASN A 170 -33.13 -5.46 32.29
CA ASN A 170 -33.39 -5.89 33.67
C ASN A 170 -32.11 -6.03 34.53
N TYR A 171 -30.92 -5.91 33.94
CA TYR A 171 -29.64 -6.12 34.62
C TYR A 171 -29.00 -4.83 35.12
N PHE A 172 -29.24 -3.72 34.44
CA PHE A 172 -28.72 -2.41 34.84
C PHE A 172 -29.81 -1.53 35.40
N HIS A 173 -29.40 -0.55 36.21
CA HIS A 173 -30.28 0.50 36.65
C HIS A 173 -30.81 1.29 35.44
N HIS A 174 -32.09 1.68 35.46
CA HIS A 174 -32.79 2.26 34.31
C HIS A 174 -32.05 3.45 33.68
N TRP A 175 -31.44 4.33 34.48
CA TRP A 175 -30.68 5.48 33.96
C TRP A 175 -29.40 5.07 33.21
N ILE A 176 -28.72 3.98 33.62
CA ILE A 176 -27.54 3.44 32.93
C ILE A 176 -27.95 2.89 31.57
N ASN A 177 -29.03 2.11 31.53
CA ASN A 177 -29.59 1.59 30.28
C ASN A 177 -29.96 2.71 29.31
N ALA A 178 -30.67 3.74 29.79
CA ALA A 178 -31.03 4.91 28.98
C ALA A 178 -29.80 5.64 28.43
N MET A 179 -28.74 5.79 29.25
CA MET A 179 -27.48 6.42 28.83
C MET A 179 -26.80 5.60 27.72
N ILE A 180 -26.72 4.27 27.85
CA ILE A 180 -26.14 3.37 26.86
C ILE A 180 -26.91 3.46 25.53
N SER A 181 -28.25 3.39 25.57
CA SER A 181 -29.09 3.54 24.39
C SER A 181 -28.88 4.90 23.71
N PHE A 182 -28.77 5.98 24.50
CA PHE A 182 -28.56 7.32 23.98
C PHE A 182 -27.21 7.48 23.29
N ILE A 183 -26.12 6.97 23.90
CA ILE A 183 -24.79 6.96 23.29
C ILE A 183 -24.81 6.16 21.98
N GLY A 184 -25.44 4.99 21.99
CA GLY A 184 -25.58 4.15 20.80
C GLY A 184 -26.33 4.87 19.66
N LEU A 185 -27.46 5.51 19.98
CA LEU A 185 -28.24 6.29 19.02
C LEU A 185 -27.46 7.49 18.47
N ALA A 186 -26.76 8.21 19.34
CA ALA A 186 -25.94 9.35 18.95
C ALA A 186 -24.82 8.93 17.97
N LEU A 187 -24.16 7.80 18.20
CA LEU A 187 -23.16 7.25 17.28
C LEU A 187 -23.76 6.90 15.91
N VAL A 188 -24.92 6.24 15.88
CA VAL A 188 -25.61 5.91 14.63
C VAL A 188 -25.99 7.19 13.86
N LEU A 189 -26.62 8.17 14.53
CA LEU A 189 -27.00 9.44 13.90
C LEU A 189 -25.79 10.23 13.39
N TYR A 190 -24.69 10.25 14.15
CA TYR A 190 -23.43 10.85 13.74
C TYR A 190 -22.91 10.25 12.43
N THR A 191 -22.95 8.94 12.27
CA THR A 191 -22.51 8.28 11.01
C THR A 191 -23.38 8.66 9.81
N PHE A 192 -24.70 8.79 9.98
CA PHE A 192 -25.60 9.28 8.93
C PHE A 192 -25.31 10.74 8.55
N ALA A 193 -25.10 11.62 9.54
CA ALA A 193 -24.79 13.02 9.31
C ALA A 193 -23.52 13.20 8.48
N ILE A 194 -22.45 12.47 8.80
CA ILE A 194 -21.20 12.54 8.05
C ILE A 194 -21.36 12.01 6.63
N LYS A 195 -22.05 10.87 6.46
CA LYS A 195 -22.31 10.31 5.13
C LYS A 195 -23.09 11.30 4.26
N TYR A 196 -24.06 12.01 4.85
CA TYR A 196 -24.80 13.07 4.17
C TYR A 196 -23.89 14.24 3.75
N ILE A 197 -23.06 14.76 4.68
CA ILE A 197 -22.12 15.85 4.40
C ILE A 197 -21.13 15.45 3.30
N TYR A 198 -20.58 14.24 3.36
CA TYR A 198 -19.65 13.72 2.36
C TYR A 198 -20.28 13.66 0.96
N HIS A 199 -21.51 13.15 0.84
CA HIS A 199 -22.21 13.10 -0.44
C HIS A 199 -22.56 14.49 -0.98
N LYS A 200 -22.87 15.45 -0.10
CA LYS A 200 -23.14 16.84 -0.49
C LYS A 200 -21.89 17.52 -1.05
N ASN A 201 -20.76 17.42 -0.35
CA ASN A 201 -19.51 18.06 -0.75
C ASN A 201 -18.94 17.46 -2.04
N ARG A 202 -18.99 16.12 -2.17
CA ARG A 202 -18.51 15.43 -3.38
C ARG A 202 -19.26 15.87 -4.66
N LYS A 203 -20.54 16.27 -4.55
CA LYS A 203 -21.29 16.79 -5.71
C LYS A 203 -20.87 18.20 -6.12
N ALA A 204 -20.38 19.01 -5.17
CA ALA A 204 -19.89 20.36 -5.42
C ALA A 204 -18.50 20.38 -6.06
N ASP A 205 -17.64 19.39 -5.77
CA ASP A 205 -16.30 19.29 -6.37
C ASP A 205 -16.32 18.75 -7.82
N MET A 206 -17.46 18.24 -8.29
CA MET A 206 -17.66 17.69 -9.64
C MET A 206 -18.47 18.62 -10.57
N SER A 207 -18.88 19.79 -10.08
CA SER A 207 -19.54 20.87 -10.84
C SER A 207 -18.57 22.01 -11.08
#